data_AF-A0A1G8EV33-F1
#
_entry.id   AF-A0A1G8EV33-F1
#
_cell.length_a   1.000
_cell.length_b   1.000
_cell.length_c   1.000
_cell.angle_alpha   90.00
_cell.angle_beta   90.00
_cell.angle_gamma   90.00
#
_symmetry.space_group_name_H-M   'P 1'
#
loop_
_entity.id
_entity.type
_entity.pdbx_description
1 polymer ?
#
loop_
_entity_poly.entity_id
_entity_poly.type
_entity_poly.pdbx_seq_one_letter_code
_entity_poly.pdbx_strand_id
1 'polypeptide(L)'
;MRPETPGLPSLPMDESIWEDGYSLVIDELKQGALQKFWKHYYGASAEMVVSGDGLTALRKDILAAVPGCTDKPAVVGFLLDLARMCARARRSKHSLHVIAD
;
A
#
# COMPACT_ATOMS: atom_id res chain seq x y z
N MET A 1 21.37 -2.95 -4.40
CA MET A 1 20.69 -3.90 -5.31
C MET A 1 19.55 -4.53 -4.53
N ARG A 2 18.30 -4.21 -4.88
CA ARG A 2 17.11 -4.78 -4.25
C ARG A 2 16.86 -6.20 -4.77
N PRO A 3 16.36 -7.13 -3.95
CA PRO A 3 15.95 -8.44 -4.45
C PRO A 3 14.68 -8.25 -5.29
N GLU A 4 14.83 -8.17 -6.61
CA GLU A 4 13.72 -8.36 -7.52
C GLU A 4 13.28 -9.82 -7.42
N THR A 5 12.28 -10.11 -6.60
CA THR A 5 11.69 -11.45 -6.53
C THR A 5 11.05 -11.75 -7.88
N PRO A 6 11.60 -12.67 -8.70
CA PRO A 6 11.16 -12.82 -10.09
C PRO A 6 9.68 -13.24 -10.15
N GLY A 7 8.86 -12.44 -10.84
CA GLY A 7 7.45 -12.74 -11.10
C GLY A 7 6.43 -12.11 -10.14
N LEU A 8 6.88 -11.37 -9.11
CA LEU A 8 5.97 -10.59 -8.26
C LEU A 8 5.90 -9.12 -8.73
N PRO A 9 4.72 -8.54 -8.89
CA PRO A 9 4.59 -7.10 -9.11
C PRO A 9 5.08 -6.37 -7.86
N SER A 10 6.05 -5.46 -8.01
CA SER A 10 6.63 -4.63 -6.95
C SER A 10 6.17 -3.17 -7.06
N LEU A 11 5.93 -2.52 -5.91
CA LEU A 11 5.62 -1.09 -5.84
C LEU A 11 6.63 -0.41 -4.89
N PRO A 12 7.49 0.49 -5.38
CA PRO A 12 8.31 1.32 -4.51
C PRO A 12 7.44 2.36 -3.79
N MET A 13 7.79 2.67 -2.54
CA MET A 13 7.18 3.74 -1.77
C MET A 13 8.28 4.68 -1.28
N ASP A 14 8.21 5.96 -1.68
CA ASP A 14 9.14 7.00 -1.23
C ASP A 14 8.87 7.37 0.24
N GLU A 15 9.93 7.71 0.98
CA GLU A 15 9.86 8.12 2.39
C GLU A 15 8.85 9.27 2.65
N SER A 16 8.74 10.24 1.74
CA SER A 16 7.79 11.35 1.86
C SER A 16 6.33 10.91 1.75
N ILE A 17 6.03 9.91 0.89
CA ILE A 17 4.69 9.34 0.75
C ILE A 17 4.29 8.61 2.03
N TRP A 18 5.27 7.94 2.63
CA TRP A 18 5.12 7.29 3.91
C TRP A 18 4.75 8.29 5.02
N GLU A 19 5.58 9.33 5.22
CA GLU A 19 5.37 10.34 6.26
C GLU A 19 4.03 11.05 6.10
N ASP A 20 3.73 11.52 4.88
CA ASP A 20 2.48 12.21 4.57
C ASP A 20 1.26 11.30 4.72
N GLY A 21 1.41 10.02 4.38
CA GLY A 21 0.35 9.02 4.50
C GLY A 21 0.12 8.56 5.94
N TYR A 22 1.12 8.63 6.83
CA TYR A 22 1.03 8.10 8.19
C TYR A 22 -0.06 8.77 9.01
N SER A 23 -0.04 10.10 9.15
CA SER A 23 -1.09 10.82 9.89
C SER A 23 -2.47 10.56 9.31
N LEU A 24 -2.59 10.48 7.98
CA LEU A 24 -3.87 10.25 7.33
C LEU A 24 -4.40 8.83 7.62
N VAL A 25 -3.56 7.81 7.47
CA VAL A 25 -4.00 6.42 7.61
C VAL A 25 -4.12 6.00 9.08
N ILE A 26 -3.34 6.58 9.98
CA ILE A 26 -3.36 6.22 11.41
C ILE A 26 -4.41 7.02 12.17
N ASP A 27 -4.53 8.33 11.92
CA ASP A 27 -5.39 9.21 12.72
C ASP A 27 -6.83 9.25 12.18
N GLU A 28 -7.02 9.15 10.86
CA GLU A 28 -8.35 9.32 10.24
C GLU A 28 -9.05 7.98 9.95
N LEU A 29 -8.30 6.92 9.61
CA LEU A 29 -8.86 5.60 9.33
C LEU A 29 -8.80 4.70 10.58
N LYS A 30 -9.94 4.60 11.29
CA LYS A 30 -10.09 3.88 12.55
C LYS A 30 -10.10 2.34 12.41
N GLN A 31 -9.05 1.76 11.83
CA GLN A 31 -8.75 0.32 11.66
C GLN A 31 -9.06 -0.26 10.27
N GLY A 32 -8.15 -1.11 9.78
CA GLY A 32 -8.28 -1.80 8.49
C GLY A 32 -6.98 -2.48 8.03
N ALA A 33 -7.05 -3.20 6.92
CA ALA A 33 -5.88 -3.73 6.22
C ALA A 33 -4.94 -2.60 5.77
N LEU A 34 -5.47 -1.43 5.41
CA LEU A 34 -4.65 -0.26 5.07
C LEU A 34 -3.87 0.28 6.28
N GLN A 35 -4.48 0.32 7.46
CA GLN A 35 -3.78 0.74 8.68
C GLN A 35 -2.69 -0.27 9.08
N LYS A 36 -2.95 -1.58 8.94
CA LYS A 36 -1.95 -2.63 9.17
C LYS A 36 -0.80 -2.54 8.17
N PHE A 37 -1.11 -2.30 6.90
CA PHE A 37 -0.11 -2.00 5.88
C PHE A 37 0.76 -0.85 6.35
N TRP A 38 0.18 0.31 6.68
CA TRP A 38 0.97 1.49 7.03
C TRP A 38 1.83 1.22 8.28
N LYS A 39 1.26 0.67 9.36
CA LYS A 39 2.06 0.34 10.57
C LYS A 39 3.26 -0.56 10.30
N HIS A 40 3.20 -1.45 9.31
CA HIS A 40 4.32 -2.32 8.94
C HIS A 40 5.53 -1.55 8.40
N TYR A 41 5.31 -0.38 7.80
CA TYR A 41 6.37 0.47 7.25
C TYR A 41 6.90 1.51 8.25
N TYR A 42 6.38 1.56 9.48
CA TYR A 42 6.88 2.48 10.50
C TYR A 42 8.24 2.02 11.05
N GLY A 43 9.29 2.76 10.70
CA GLY A 43 10.59 2.72 11.38
C GLY A 43 11.70 1.87 10.74
N ALA A 44 11.50 1.29 9.54
CA ALA A 44 12.56 0.58 8.82
C ALA A 44 12.26 0.43 7.31
N SER A 45 13.32 0.14 6.53
CA SER A 45 13.25 -0.45 5.17
C SER A 45 12.45 -1.75 5.24
N ALA A 46 11.14 -1.64 5.06
CA ALA A 46 10.21 -2.73 5.24
C ALA A 46 9.75 -3.29 3.89
N GLU A 47 9.59 -4.60 3.87
CA GLU A 47 9.03 -5.37 2.76
C GLU A 47 7.75 -6.05 3.26
N MET A 48 6.67 -6.02 2.47
CA MET A 48 5.45 -6.74 2.78
C MET A 48 4.89 -7.47 1.57
N VAL A 49 4.52 -8.73 1.77
CA VAL A 49 3.81 -9.55 0.79
C VAL A 49 2.34 -9.63 1.15
N VAL A 50 1.47 -9.15 0.26
CA VAL A 50 0.01 -9.21 0.41
C VAL A 50 -0.55 -10.22 -0.59
N SER A 51 -1.39 -11.14 -0.13
CA SER A 51 -1.93 -12.20 -0.99
C SER A 51 -3.40 -12.51 -0.64
N GLY A 52 -4.04 -13.31 -1.49
CA GLY A 52 -5.37 -13.85 -1.21
C GLY A 52 -6.40 -12.76 -0.89
N ASP A 53 -7.14 -12.94 0.19
CA ASP A 53 -8.20 -12.01 0.60
C ASP A 53 -7.65 -10.71 1.20
N GLY A 54 -6.36 -10.70 1.59
CA GLY A 54 -5.65 -9.48 1.97
C GLY A 54 -5.59 -8.46 0.85
N LEU A 55 -5.48 -8.90 -0.42
CA LEU A 55 -5.53 -8.00 -1.59
C LEU A 55 -6.89 -7.31 -1.74
N THR A 56 -7.97 -8.03 -1.46
CA THR A 56 -9.33 -7.50 -1.55
C THR A 56 -9.61 -6.52 -0.42
N ALA A 57 -9.23 -6.88 0.81
CA ALA A 57 -9.38 -6.02 1.98
C ALA A 57 -8.58 -4.73 1.84
N LEU A 58 -7.31 -4.84 1.46
CA LEU A 58 -6.44 -3.68 1.24
C LEU A 58 -6.99 -2.77 0.15
N ARG A 59 -7.39 -3.31 -1.01
CA ARG A 59 -8.01 -2.53 -2.09
C ARG A 59 -9.28 -1.81 -1.63
N LYS A 60 -10.14 -2.47 -0.85
CA LYS A 60 -11.38 -1.86 -0.34
C LYS A 60 -11.06 -0.66 0.56
N ASP A 61 -10.14 -0.84 1.49
CA ASP A 61 -9.76 0.21 2.43
C ASP A 61 -9.10 1.40 1.73
N ILE A 62 -8.26 1.14 0.72
CA ILE A 62 -7.66 2.18 -0.12
C ILE A 62 -8.73 3.03 -0.81
N LEU A 63 -9.70 2.40 -1.48
CA LEU A 63 -10.74 3.13 -2.20
C LEU A 63 -11.64 3.95 -1.26
N ALA A 64 -11.78 3.53 0.00
CA ALA A 64 -12.46 4.31 1.03
C ALA A 64 -11.63 5.50 1.55
N ALA A 65 -10.30 5.38 1.55
CA ALA A 65 -9.37 6.40 2.03
C ALA A 65 -9.12 7.54 1.02
N VAL A 66 -9.07 7.23 -0.27
CA VAL A 66 -8.69 8.18 -1.33
C VAL A 66 -9.45 9.52 -1.27
N PRO A 67 -10.77 9.57 -1.05
CA PRO A 67 -11.50 10.85 -0.95
C PRO A 67 -11.03 11.77 0.19
N GLY A 68 -10.43 11.22 1.26
CA GLY A 68 -9.88 11.99 2.37
C GLY A 68 -8.49 12.58 2.10
N CYS A 69 -7.79 12.12 1.06
CA CYS A 69 -6.39 12.46 0.78
C CYS A 69 -6.23 13.62 -0.23
N THR A 70 -7.26 14.43 -0.45
CA THR A 70 -7.31 15.37 -1.60
C THR A 70 -6.25 16.47 -1.57
N ASP A 71 -5.68 16.77 -0.41
CA ASP A 71 -4.58 17.72 -0.20
C ASP A 71 -3.19 17.11 -0.42
N LYS A 72 -3.10 15.78 -0.59
CA LYS A 72 -1.85 15.01 -0.72
C LYS A 72 -1.81 14.22 -2.03
N PRO A 73 -1.56 14.86 -3.18
CA PRO A 73 -1.65 14.22 -4.50
C PRO A 73 -0.67 13.06 -4.69
N ALA A 74 0.51 13.10 -4.06
CA ALA A 74 1.48 12.01 -4.11
C ALA A 74 0.96 10.75 -3.39
N VAL A 75 0.38 10.92 -2.20
CA VAL A 75 -0.25 9.84 -1.43
C VAL A 75 -1.44 9.25 -2.18
N VAL A 76 -2.29 10.09 -2.79
CA VAL A 76 -3.39 9.64 -3.66
C VAL A 76 -2.88 8.81 -4.82
N GLY A 77 -1.84 9.28 -5.51
CA GLY A 77 -1.23 8.57 -6.64
C GLY A 77 -0.77 7.18 -6.22
N PHE A 78 0.01 7.09 -5.14
CA PHE A 78 0.49 5.84 -4.58
C PHE A 78 -0.65 4.89 -4.21
N LEU A 79 -1.66 5.38 -3.49
CA LEU A 79 -2.82 4.59 -3.08
C LEU A 79 -3.56 4.02 -4.31
N LEU A 80 -3.79 4.83 -5.34
CA LEU A 80 -4.46 4.37 -6.56
C LEU A 80 -3.65 3.30 -7.30
N ASP A 81 -2.32 3.45 -7.37
CA ASP A 81 -1.45 2.44 -7.97
C ASP A 81 -1.42 1.14 -7.15
N LEU A 82 -1.34 1.25 -5.83
CA LEU A 82 -1.46 0.13 -4.92
C LEU A 82 -2.79 -0.63 -5.10
N ALA A 83 -3.91 0.08 -5.24
CA ALA A 83 -5.22 -0.51 -5.49
C ALA A 83 -5.34 -1.20 -6.86
N ARG A 84 -4.69 -0.64 -7.89
CA ARG A 84 -4.59 -1.26 -9.23
C ARG A 84 -3.77 -2.54 -9.16
N MET A 85 -2.63 -2.51 -8.49
CA MET A 85 -1.76 -3.67 -8.31
C MET A 85 -2.43 -4.77 -7.50
N CYS A 86 -3.17 -4.43 -6.44
CA CYS A 86 -3.98 -5.40 -5.69
C CYS A 86 -4.97 -6.16 -6.59
N ALA A 87 -5.66 -5.44 -7.49
CA ALA A 87 -6.56 -6.08 -8.44
C ALA A 87 -5.85 -6.94 -9.48
N ARG A 88 -4.69 -6.49 -9.99
CA ARG A 88 -3.88 -7.28 -10.94
C ARG A 88 -3.40 -8.57 -10.28
N ALA A 89 -2.78 -8.48 -9.10
CA ALA A 89 -2.31 -9.63 -8.32
C ALA A 89 -3.43 -10.63 -8.05
N ARG A 90 -4.62 -10.15 -7.63
CA ARG A 90 -5.78 -11.01 -7.38
C ARG A 90 -6.26 -11.73 -8.65
N ARG A 91 -6.35 -11.04 -9.79
CA ARG A 91 -6.76 -11.64 -11.08
C ARG A 91 -5.78 -12.73 -11.53
N SER A 92 -4.49 -12.50 -11.32
CA SER A 92 -3.44 -13.45 -11.67
C SER A 92 -3.18 -14.53 -10.62
N LYS A 93 -3.94 -14.55 -9.50
CA LYS A 93 -3.69 -15.41 -8.33
C LYS A 93 -2.25 -15.31 -7.80
N HIS A 94 -1.66 -14.13 -7.92
CA HIS A 94 -0.33 -13.80 -7.41
C HIS A 94 -0.43 -12.97 -6.13
N SER A 95 0.71 -12.86 -5.44
CA SER A 95 0.88 -11.91 -4.35
C SER A 95 1.37 -10.55 -4.89
N LEU A 96 1.22 -9.52 -4.07
CA LEU A 96 1.78 -8.19 -4.28
C LEU A 96 2.94 -8.01 -3.31
N HIS A 97 4.10 -7.58 -3.82
CA HIS A 97 5.24 -7.21 -2.99
C HIS A 97 5.34 -5.67 -2.94
N VAL A 98 5.43 -5.09 -1.76
CA VAL A 98 5.62 -3.65 -1.60
C VAL A 98 6.91 -3.42 -0.80
N ILE A 99 7.73 -2.48 -1.27
CA ILE A 99 9.09 -2.24 -0.80
C ILE A 99 9.23 -0.73 -0.54
N ALA A 100 9.52 -0.34 0.70
CA ALA A 100 9.86 1.05 1.01
C ALA A 100 11.34 1.34 0.68
N ASP A 101 11.63 2.47 0.03
CA ASP A 101 12.99 3.00 -0.20
C ASP A 101 13.32 4.15 0.74
#